data_AF-A0A4Q3UPB2-F1
#
_entry.id   AF-A0A4Q3UPB2-F1
#
_cell.length_a   1.000
_cell.length_b   1.000
_cell.length_c   1.000
_cell.angle_alpha   90.00
_cell.angle_beta   90.00
_cell.angle_gamma   90.00
#
_symmetry.space_group_name_H-M   'P 1'
#
loop_
_entity.id
_entity.type
_entity.pdbx_description
1 polymer ?
#
loop_
_entity_poly.entity_id
_entity_poly.type
_entity_poly.pdbx_seq_one_letter_code
_entity_poly.pdbx_strand_id
1 'polypeptide(L)'
;MTDIIQQIIGALIAIVIALGGCVAYFWGTNWLLDKFLASSDRMSGPEMTRRDNLRSQIRPWLFLFPALLFLTVYLVYPVIETFRLSFFDKTGRTFIGFSNYFWLFGNGNFHQSIFNNILW
;
A
#
# COMPACT_ATOMS: atom_id res chain seq x y z
N MET A 1 -26.15 -16.75 23.93
CA MET A 1 -27.06 -16.13 22.92
C MET A 1 -26.73 -14.65 22.73
N THR A 2 -26.55 -13.90 23.81
CA THR A 2 -26.07 -12.51 23.82
C THR A 2 -24.75 -12.29 23.08
N ASP A 3 -23.77 -13.17 23.24
CA ASP A 3 -22.46 -13.03 22.56
C ASP A 3 -22.54 -13.17 21.04
N ILE A 4 -23.39 -14.08 20.55
CA ILE A 4 -23.65 -14.27 19.12
C ILE A 4 -24.32 -13.02 18.54
N ILE A 5 -25.29 -12.46 19.27
CA ILE A 5 -25.97 -11.22 18.85
C ILE A 5 -24.96 -10.05 18.78
N GLN A 6 -24.05 -9.93 19.76
CA GLN A 6 -23.01 -8.90 19.76
C GLN A 6 -22.05 -9.06 18.58
N GLN A 7 -21.61 -10.28 18.25
CA GLN A 7 -20.74 -10.54 17.09
C GLN A 7 -21.41 -10.16 15.78
N ILE A 8 -22.69 -10.51 15.59
CA ILE A 8 -23.46 -10.18 14.38
C ILE A 8 -23.62 -8.66 14.25
N ILE A 9 -24.00 -7.98 15.34
CA ILE A 9 -24.13 -6.52 15.35
C ILE A 9 -22.78 -5.85 15.05
N GLY A 10 -21.70 -6.31 15.67
CA GLY A 10 -20.36 -5.79 15.42
C GLY A 10 -19.94 -5.95 13.95
N ALA A 11 -20.20 -7.12 13.35
CA ALA A 11 -19.93 -7.37 11.94
C ALA A 11 -20.76 -6.46 11.03
N LEU A 12 -22.05 -6.27 11.33
CA LEU A 12 -22.92 -5.36 10.57
C LEU A 12 -22.43 -3.92 10.64
N ILE A 13 -22.06 -3.43 11.83
CA ILE A 13 -21.50 -2.09 12.02
C ILE A 13 -20.20 -1.95 11.22
N ALA A 14 -19.30 -2.93 11.29
CA ALA A 14 -18.05 -2.90 10.54
C ALA A 14 -18.28 -2.82 9.02
N ILE A 15 -19.26 -3.57 8.50
CA ILE A 15 -19.64 -3.53 7.08
C ILE A 15 -20.19 -2.16 6.70
N VAL A 16 -21.10 -1.59 7.51
CA VAL A 16 -21.68 -0.26 7.25
C VAL A 16 -20.61 0.81 7.25
N ILE A 17 -19.66 0.76 8.21
CA ILE A 17 -18.53 1.69 8.27
C ILE A 17 -17.65 1.54 7.03
N ALA A 18 -17.32 0.30 6.64
CA ALA A 18 -16.48 0.05 5.48
C ALA A 18 -17.12 0.58 4.18
N LEU A 19 -18.40 0.25 3.95
CA LEU A 19 -19.14 0.73 2.78
C LEU A 19 -19.30 2.24 2.80
N GLY A 20 -19.62 2.82 3.96
CA GLY A 20 -19.70 4.27 4.14
C GLY A 20 -18.38 4.97 3.83
N GLY A 21 -17.26 4.40 4.28
CA GLY A 21 -15.92 4.87 3.94
C GLY A 21 -15.62 4.80 2.44
N CYS A 22 -15.97 3.69 1.78
CA CYS A 22 -15.82 3.55 0.33
C CYS A 22 -16.63 4.59 -0.44
N VAL A 23 -17.89 4.82 -0.05
CA VAL A 23 -18.78 5.81 -0.68
C VAL A 23 -18.28 7.23 -0.42
N ALA A 24 -17.91 7.55 0.82
CA ALA A 24 -17.36 8.85 1.19
C ALA A 24 -16.07 9.15 0.43
N TYR A 25 -15.20 8.15 0.26
CA TYR A 25 -13.99 8.26 -0.56
C TYR A 25 -14.35 8.50 -2.02
N PHE A 26 -15.15 7.64 -2.64
CA PHE A 26 -15.57 7.82 -4.05
C PHE A 26 -16.19 9.20 -4.30
N TRP A 27 -17.07 9.64 -3.42
CA TRP A 27 -17.74 10.92 -3.57
C TRP A 27 -16.81 12.10 -3.31
N GLY A 28 -16.04 12.07 -2.22
CA GLY A 28 -15.09 13.12 -1.87
C GLY A 28 -13.98 13.29 -2.90
N THR A 29 -13.51 12.20 -3.48
CA THR A 29 -12.48 12.22 -4.51
C THR A 29 -12.99 12.76 -5.85
N ASN A 30 -14.19 12.37 -6.27
CA ASN A 30 -14.82 12.97 -7.45
C ASN A 30 -15.14 14.45 -7.23
N TRP A 31 -15.65 14.82 -6.05
CA TRP A 31 -15.86 16.21 -5.67
C TRP A 31 -14.57 17.03 -5.73
N LEU A 32 -13.45 16.47 -5.26
CA LEU A 32 -12.14 17.10 -5.35
C LEU A 32 -11.72 17.34 -6.81
N LEU A 33 -11.86 16.32 -7.66
CA LEU A 33 -11.56 16.43 -9.08
C LEU A 33 -12.44 17.45 -9.77
N ASP A 34 -13.74 17.48 -9.48
CA ASP A 34 -14.66 18.48 -10.02
C ASP A 34 -14.29 19.89 -9.54
N LYS A 35 -14.01 20.07 -8.24
CA LYS A 35 -13.67 21.38 -7.69
C LYS A 35 -12.41 21.99 -8.31
N PHE A 36 -11.38 21.19 -8.55
CA PHE A 36 -10.09 21.68 -9.06
C PHE A 36 -9.94 21.62 -10.58
N LEU A 37 -10.60 20.65 -11.23
CA LEU A 37 -10.44 20.38 -12.66
C LEU A 37 -11.73 20.56 -13.45
N ALA A 38 -12.82 21.09 -12.88
CA ALA A 38 -14.01 21.41 -13.66
C ALA A 38 -13.66 22.32 -14.84
N SER A 39 -14.12 21.89 -16.01
CA SER A 39 -14.28 22.71 -17.20
C SER A 39 -15.44 23.68 -16.93
N SER A 40 -15.14 24.98 -16.88
CA SER A 40 -16.17 26.00 -16.78
C SER A 40 -16.66 26.32 -18.18
N ASP A 41 -17.97 26.50 -18.36
CA ASP A 41 -18.64 26.81 -19.63
C ASP A 41 -18.15 28.14 -20.28
N ARG A 42 -17.31 28.91 -19.56
CA ARG A 42 -16.66 30.14 -20.03
C ARG A 42 -15.28 29.91 -20.66
N MET A 43 -14.83 28.67 -20.76
CA MET A 43 -13.47 28.32 -21.16
C MET A 43 -13.38 28.03 -22.66
N SER A 44 -12.25 28.36 -23.29
CA SER A 44 -12.08 28.13 -24.73
C SER A 44 -12.08 26.62 -25.04
N GLY A 45 -12.61 26.22 -26.22
CA GLY A 45 -12.70 24.81 -26.64
C GLY A 45 -11.44 23.97 -26.40
N PRO A 46 -10.23 24.46 -26.75
CA PRO A 46 -8.98 23.72 -26.53
C PRO A 46 -8.63 23.52 -25.04
N GLU A 47 -8.95 24.49 -24.18
CA GLU A 47 -8.66 24.45 -22.75
C GLU A 47 -9.57 23.47 -22.00
N MET A 48 -10.84 23.36 -22.40
CA MET A 48 -11.78 22.37 -21.87
C MET A 48 -11.28 20.94 -22.10
N THR A 49 -10.90 20.62 -23.34
CA THR A 49 -10.37 19.29 -23.70
C THR A 49 -9.12 18.94 -22.89
N ARG A 50 -8.22 19.90 -22.65
CA ARG A 50 -7.01 19.67 -21.85
C ARG A 50 -7.35 19.30 -20.40
N ARG A 51 -8.30 19.98 -19.77
CA ARG A 51 -8.71 19.71 -18.38
C ARG A 51 -9.42 18.37 -18.23
N ASP A 52 -10.29 18.04 -19.18
CA ASP A 52 -11.01 16.76 -19.17
C ASP A 52 -10.04 15.58 -19.34
N ASN A 53 -9.05 15.71 -20.23
CA ASN A 53 -7.99 14.72 -20.38
C ASN A 53 -7.18 14.54 -19.09
N LEU A 54 -6.80 15.64 -18.42
CA LEU A 54 -6.07 15.57 -17.15
C LEU A 54 -6.90 14.90 -16.05
N ARG A 55 -8.19 15.23 -15.97
CA ARG A 55 -9.12 14.60 -15.01
C ARG A 55 -9.23 13.10 -15.25
N SER A 56 -9.35 12.69 -16.51
CA SER A 56 -9.40 11.28 -16.91
C SER A 56 -8.13 10.53 -16.53
N GLN A 57 -6.96 11.17 -16.67
CA GLN A 57 -5.66 10.57 -16.31
C GLN A 57 -5.43 10.45 -14.80
N ILE A 58 -5.85 11.45 -14.00
CA ILE A 58 -5.62 11.45 -12.55
C ILE A 58 -6.59 10.51 -11.81
N ARG A 59 -7.83 10.39 -12.31
CA ARG A 59 -8.89 9.64 -11.64
C ARG A 59 -8.46 8.21 -11.25
N PRO A 60 -7.87 7.37 -12.13
CA PRO A 60 -7.44 6.02 -11.77
C PRO A 60 -6.42 5.99 -10.62
N TRP A 61 -5.42 6.87 -10.64
CA TRP A 61 -4.39 6.94 -9.59
C TRP A 61 -4.98 7.27 -8.23
N LEU A 62 -5.97 8.15 -8.22
CA LEU A 62 -6.64 8.58 -7.01
C LEU A 62 -7.50 7.44 -6.44
N PHE A 63 -8.12 6.62 -7.28
CA PHE A 63 -8.81 5.39 -6.83
C PHE A 63 -7.84 4.29 -6.37
N LEU A 64 -6.66 4.17 -6.98
CA LEU A 64 -5.63 3.21 -6.58
C LEU A 64 -4.91 3.61 -5.29
N PHE A 65 -4.89 4.90 -4.95
CA PHE A 65 -4.12 5.44 -3.84
C PHE A 65 -4.30 4.69 -2.50
N PRO A 66 -5.52 4.38 -2.02
CA PRO A 66 -5.69 3.70 -0.74
C PRO A 66 -5.05 2.31 -0.75
N ALA A 67 -5.23 1.55 -1.83
CA ALA A 67 -4.63 0.23 -1.98
C ALA A 67 -3.09 0.32 -2.02
N LEU A 68 -2.55 1.27 -2.78
CA LEU A 68 -1.10 1.51 -2.85
C LEU A 68 -0.52 1.97 -1.51
N LEU A 69 -1.27 2.77 -0.74
CA LEU A 69 -0.87 3.22 0.60
C LEU A 69 -0.76 2.02 1.54
N PHE A 70 -1.79 1.18 1.63
CA PHE A 70 -1.77 -0.01 2.48
C PHE A 70 -0.70 -1.00 2.04
N LEU A 71 -0.56 -1.25 0.73
CA LEU A 71 0.49 -2.12 0.19
C LEU A 71 1.88 -1.57 0.54
N THR A 72 2.08 -0.25 0.42
CA THR A 72 3.36 0.37 0.77
C THR A 72 3.66 0.20 2.26
N VAL A 73 2.71 0.49 3.14
CA VAL A 73 2.93 0.41 4.60
C VAL A 73 3.11 -1.03 5.07
N TYR A 74 2.32 -1.97 4.53
CA TYR A 74 2.29 -3.35 5.02
C TYR A 74 3.34 -4.25 4.35
N LEU A 75 3.70 -3.98 3.10
CA LEU A 75 4.60 -4.83 2.32
C LEU A 75 5.93 -4.13 2.04
N VAL A 76 5.88 -2.95 1.42
CA VAL A 76 7.11 -2.29 0.92
C VAL A 76 7.98 -1.79 2.08
N TYR A 77 7.37 -1.15 3.08
CA TYR A 77 8.11 -0.62 4.23
C TYR A 77 8.84 -1.73 5.01
N PRO A 78 8.20 -2.86 5.39
CA PRO A 78 8.90 -3.96 6.04
C PRO A 78 10.00 -4.58 5.16
N VAL A 79 9.83 -4.67 3.85
CA VAL A 79 10.87 -5.17 2.94
C VAL A 79 12.08 -4.25 2.94
N ILE A 80 11.87 -2.94 2.85
CA ILE A 80 12.97 -1.96 2.92
C ILE A 80 13.65 -2.02 4.29
N GLU A 81 12.87 -2.12 5.36
CA GLU A 81 13.43 -2.16 6.72
C GLU A 81 14.22 -3.45 6.99
N THR A 82 13.72 -4.61 6.54
CA THR A 82 14.47 -5.88 6.64
C THR A 82 15.72 -5.87 5.78
N PHE A 83 15.66 -5.28 4.58
CA PHE A 83 16.84 -5.06 3.75
C PHE A 83 17.85 -4.09 4.39
N ARG A 84 17.38 -3.05 5.11
CA ARG A 84 18.28 -2.16 5.86
C ARG A 84 18.92 -2.90 7.03
N LEU A 85 18.11 -3.62 7.81
CA LEU A 85 18.53 -4.35 9.01
C LEU A 85 19.52 -5.49 8.70
N SER A 86 19.51 -6.07 7.50
CA SER A 86 20.48 -7.10 7.12
C SER A 86 21.93 -6.60 7.10
N PHE A 87 22.15 -5.29 7.07
CA PHE A 87 23.48 -4.66 7.21
C PHE A 87 23.86 -4.31 8.66
N PHE A 88 22.99 -4.60 9.62
CA PHE A 88 23.22 -4.35 11.05
C PHE A 88 23.51 -5.65 11.80
N ASP A 89 24.05 -5.52 13.01
CA ASP A 89 24.24 -6.64 13.92
C ASP A 89 22.91 -7.32 14.30
N LYS A 90 23.00 -8.45 15.01
CA LYS A 90 21.82 -9.20 15.49
C LYS A 90 20.85 -8.40 16.37
N THR A 91 21.27 -7.24 16.88
CA THR A 91 20.42 -6.36 17.69
C THR A 91 19.78 -5.24 16.87
N GLY A 92 20.18 -5.07 15.60
CA GLY A 92 19.74 -4.00 14.71
C GLY A 92 20.32 -2.63 15.06
N ARG A 93 21.34 -2.56 15.93
CA ARG A 93 21.83 -1.28 16.50
C ARG A 93 23.14 -0.82 15.88
N THR A 94 24.05 -1.75 15.62
CA THR A 94 25.38 -1.43 15.06
C THR A 94 25.40 -1.75 13.58
N PHE A 95 25.75 -0.79 12.73
CA PHE A 95 25.98 -1.05 11.31
C PHE A 95 27.28 -1.84 11.12
N ILE A 96 27.19 -3.01 10.49
CA ILE A 96 28.31 -3.92 10.25
C ILE A 96 28.55 -4.20 8.75
N GLY A 97 27.86 -3.47 7.87
CA GLY A 97 27.97 -3.59 6.43
C GLY A 97 27.66 -5.01 5.94
N PHE A 98 28.54 -5.58 5.13
CA PHE A 98 28.32 -6.90 4.50
C PHE A 98 28.75 -8.09 5.36
N SER A 99 29.13 -7.88 6.63
CA SER A 99 29.67 -8.94 7.49
C SER A 99 28.72 -10.16 7.62
N ASN A 100 27.41 -9.92 7.76
CA ASN A 100 26.41 -10.99 7.79
C ASN A 100 26.43 -11.85 6.52
N TYR A 101 26.60 -11.22 5.35
CA TYR A 101 26.60 -11.90 4.07
C TYR A 101 27.87 -12.77 3.90
N PHE A 102 29.05 -12.24 4.23
CA PHE A 102 30.28 -13.03 4.18
C PHE A 102 30.24 -14.24 5.12
N TRP A 103 29.67 -14.08 6.32
CA TRP A 103 29.44 -15.19 7.23
C TRP A 103 28.49 -16.24 6.63
N LEU A 104 27.39 -15.80 6.02
CA LEU A 104 26.37 -16.67 5.40
C LEU A 104 26.97 -17.54 4.28
N PHE A 105 27.76 -16.93 3.39
CA PHE A 105 28.44 -17.64 2.29
C PHE A 105 29.58 -18.55 2.75
N GLY A 106 30.09 -18.38 3.97
CA GLY A 106 31.06 -19.31 4.58
C GLY A 106 30.41 -20.47 5.32
N ASN A 107 29.08 -20.48 5.48
CA ASN A 107 28.39 -21.41 6.37
C ASN A 107 27.88 -22.65 5.63
N GLY A 108 28.57 -23.78 5.81
CA GLY A 108 28.19 -25.06 5.19
C GLY A 108 26.78 -25.56 5.54
N ASN A 109 26.32 -25.31 6.77
CA ASN A 109 24.96 -25.69 7.17
C ASN A 109 23.91 -24.85 6.42
N PHE A 110 24.17 -23.55 6.24
CA PHE A 110 23.28 -22.67 5.48
C PHE A 110 23.15 -23.14 4.01
N HIS A 111 24.27 -23.47 3.37
CA HIS A 111 24.25 -24.01 2.01
C HIS A 111 23.46 -25.32 1.90
N GLN A 112 23.63 -26.22 2.87
CA GLN A 112 22.86 -27.47 2.91
C GLN A 112 21.36 -27.19 3.03
N SER A 113 20.96 -26.24 3.88
CA SER A 113 19.55 -25.86 4.03
C SER A 113 18.97 -25.28 2.73
N ILE A 114 19.70 -24.43 2.02
CA ILE A 114 19.28 -23.87 0.74
C ILE A 114 19.12 -24.99 -0.31
N PHE A 115 20.12 -25.87 -0.42
CA PHE A 115 20.08 -26.98 -1.37
C PHE A 115 18.90 -27.93 -1.09
N ASN A 116 18.70 -28.28 0.18
CA ASN A 116 17.56 -29.12 0.59
C ASN A 116 16.21 -28.47 0.24
N ASN A 117 16.06 -27.15 0.40
CA ASN A 117 14.82 -26.45 0.08
C ASN A 117 14.56 -26.35 -1.44
N ILE A 118 15.62 -26.25 -2.25
CA ILE A 118 15.51 -26.24 -3.71
C ILE A 118 15.16 -27.64 -4.26
N LEU A 119 15.65 -28.70 -3.62
CA LEU A 119 15.39 -30.08 -4.02
C LEU A 119 14.04 -30.64 -3.57
N TRP A 120 13.36 -29.96 -2.66
CA TRP A 120 12.05 -30.36 -2.13
C TRP A 120 10.92 -29.83 -3.01
#